data_AF-A0A0M9ERC7-F1
#
_entry.id   AF-A0A0M9ERC7-F1
#
_cell.length_a   1.000
_cell.length_b   1.000
_cell.length_c   1.000
_cell.angle_alpha   90.00
_cell.angle_beta   90.00
_cell.angle_gamma   90.00
#
_symmetry.space_group_name_H-M   'P 1'
#
loop_
_entity.id
_entity.type
_entity.pdbx_description
1 polymer ?
#
loop_
_entity_poly.entity_id
_entity_poly.type
_entity_poly.pdbx_seq_one_letter_code
_entity_poly.pdbx_strand_id
1 'polypeptide(L)'
;MKARPGTVLLDTLPSGPSVVFQRSSFFLHNGPDTVLPSPRQVLAKSADQDPYFNDRVNHRPVFFESLRLIVKFGKEPKVTIAEGQCLWALRQYLPDVPVPEIYGWVEEDGQVFLYMELVEGTTLERRWDSLCRTERISVCEQLRSMINEVRQLQQDPNDQFLGHINRDPYGDIVFTNGILPRAGPFLSVREFHDWLSAMIKRGKEEHWPGYAEEDIPDPYRRLLPDDSTVVFTHSDLHPSNIMVTKDSSPCRVVALIDWQQAGWYPDYWEFCKAEFTAEPRSEWATEYIPRFLEEPSDACLEGFETYARALSLRRSICRHERSMRPHRLSIQSQQHPSFDQPQSDFKHGSGAEVATDAVDPTFVSPRAVLGLPKGIWSARYFTIILTLPSLAKMVLYAYLVVYHEGGRRRVPAHWAIMTTNGDDRLDGKVYHAVGSPFHGYAPEIKQSYDLGQTRRKYTRILLGDIDESWESQLAQIARSTRGPDKSTSPLDPFAGANCQDWALDFMRALTDQGIIDPSALEILQGAPRE
;
A
#
# COMPACT_ATOMS: atom_id res chain seq x y z
N MET A 1 40.85 -6.46 -7.26
CA MET A 1 40.63 -5.40 -6.26
C MET A 1 39.32 -4.73 -6.62
N LYS A 2 38.24 -4.93 -5.84
CA LYS A 2 37.03 -4.10 -6.03
C LYS A 2 37.44 -2.64 -5.77
N ALA A 3 36.99 -1.71 -6.61
CA ALA A 3 37.22 -0.29 -6.39
C ALA A 3 36.68 0.08 -5.00
N ARG A 4 37.34 1.04 -4.31
CA ARG A 4 36.77 1.57 -3.06
C ARG A 4 35.37 2.10 -3.36
N PRO A 5 34.40 1.93 -2.44
CA PRO A 5 33.09 2.53 -2.63
C PRO A 5 33.22 4.03 -2.86
N GLY A 6 32.48 4.57 -3.82
CA GLY A 6 32.53 6.00 -4.10
C GLY A 6 31.96 6.81 -2.94
N THR A 7 32.74 7.76 -2.45
CA THR A 7 32.27 8.79 -1.51
C THR A 7 31.70 9.95 -2.33
N VAL A 8 30.42 10.27 -2.11
CA VAL A 8 29.78 11.45 -2.69
C VAL A 8 30.22 12.67 -1.91
N LEU A 9 30.86 13.61 -2.59
CA LEU A 9 31.19 14.93 -2.06
C LEU A 9 30.24 15.95 -2.69
N LEU A 10 29.61 16.80 -1.89
CA LEU A 10 28.59 17.73 -2.40
C LEU A 10 29.15 18.73 -3.42
N ASP A 11 30.43 19.10 -3.30
CA ASP A 11 31.12 20.01 -4.20
C ASP A 11 31.50 19.38 -5.55
N THR A 12 31.47 18.04 -5.66
CA THR A 12 31.70 17.35 -6.93
C THR A 12 30.43 17.12 -7.73
N LEU A 13 29.25 17.27 -7.12
CA LEU A 13 27.98 17.16 -7.82
C LEU A 13 27.85 18.30 -8.85
N PRO A 14 27.49 18.00 -10.11
CA PRO A 14 27.26 19.05 -11.09
C PRO A 14 26.13 19.95 -10.63
N SER A 15 26.30 21.27 -10.76
CA SER A 15 25.41 22.26 -10.20
C SER A 15 25.04 23.33 -11.24
N GLY A 16 24.01 24.11 -10.92
CA GLY A 16 23.50 25.17 -11.77
C GLY A 16 22.22 24.77 -12.52
N PRO A 17 21.47 25.77 -13.03
CA PRO A 17 20.17 25.56 -13.64
C PRO A 17 20.26 24.90 -15.02
N SER A 18 21.43 24.89 -15.66
CA SER A 18 21.62 24.22 -16.95
C SER A 18 22.98 23.56 -17.03
N VAL A 19 22.99 22.26 -17.31
CA VAL A 19 24.20 21.44 -17.43
C VAL A 19 24.04 20.51 -18.63
N VAL A 20 25.10 20.37 -19.41
CA VAL A 20 25.17 19.43 -20.53
C VAL A 20 26.46 18.63 -20.45
N PHE A 21 26.34 17.30 -20.41
CA PHE A 21 27.50 16.40 -20.35
C PHE A 21 27.97 16.07 -21.76
N GLN A 22 28.87 16.90 -22.30
CA GLN A 22 29.37 16.79 -23.68
C GLN A 22 30.08 15.46 -24.01
N ARG A 23 30.52 14.71 -22.98
CA ARG A 23 31.18 13.41 -23.13
C ARG A 23 30.22 12.23 -22.95
N SER A 24 28.91 12.48 -22.86
CA SER A 24 27.91 11.44 -22.67
C SER A 24 27.71 10.59 -23.94
N SER A 25 27.13 9.41 -23.77
CA SER A 25 26.79 8.53 -24.90
C SER A 25 25.87 9.18 -25.93
N PHE A 26 25.08 10.19 -25.55
CA PHE A 26 24.25 10.96 -26.46
C PHE A 26 25.05 11.61 -27.60
N PHE A 27 26.10 12.37 -27.28
CA PHE A 27 26.92 13.07 -28.28
C PHE A 27 27.86 12.11 -29.03
N LEU A 28 28.25 11.02 -28.39
CA LEU A 28 29.01 9.95 -29.06
C LEU A 28 28.16 9.25 -30.15
N HIS A 29 26.86 9.06 -29.89
CA HIS A 29 25.97 8.38 -30.82
C HIS A 29 25.40 9.31 -31.90
N ASN A 30 24.96 10.51 -31.50
CA ASN A 30 24.27 11.44 -32.38
C ASN A 30 25.21 12.47 -33.06
N GLY A 31 26.50 12.46 -32.73
CA GLY A 31 27.49 13.41 -33.24
C GLY A 31 27.73 14.60 -32.29
N PRO A 32 28.95 15.17 -32.28
CA PRO A 32 29.35 16.20 -31.32
C PRO A 32 28.64 17.55 -31.52
N ASP A 33 28.13 17.82 -32.72
CA ASP A 33 27.42 19.06 -33.05
C ASP A 33 25.90 18.96 -32.82
N THR A 34 25.39 17.77 -32.45
CA THR A 34 23.98 17.59 -32.12
C THR A 34 23.66 18.31 -30.80
N VAL A 35 22.46 18.87 -30.71
CA VAL A 35 21.99 19.56 -29.50
C VAL A 35 20.84 18.78 -28.86
N LEU A 36 20.76 18.83 -27.53
CA LEU A 36 19.59 18.35 -26.79
C LEU A 36 18.35 19.17 -27.21
N PRO A 37 17.15 18.57 -27.32
CA PRO A 37 15.93 19.30 -27.63
C PRO A 37 15.67 20.43 -26.63
N SER A 38 15.39 21.63 -27.10
CA SER A 38 15.03 22.75 -26.24
C SER A 38 13.75 22.47 -25.42
N PRO A 39 13.55 23.10 -24.26
CA PRO A 39 12.30 23.01 -23.49
C PRO A 39 11.05 23.20 -24.35
N ARG A 40 11.07 24.18 -25.25
CA ARG A 40 9.98 24.43 -26.21
C ARG A 40 9.69 23.22 -27.12
N GLN A 41 10.73 22.54 -27.63
CA GLN A 41 10.57 21.34 -28.45
C GLN A 41 10.05 20.15 -27.63
N VAL A 42 10.52 20.00 -26.38
CA VAL A 42 10.01 18.98 -25.46
C VAL A 42 8.54 19.19 -25.16
N LEU A 43 8.13 20.42 -24.85
CA LEU A 43 6.74 20.78 -24.58
C LEU A 43 5.83 20.56 -25.79
N ALA A 44 6.27 20.96 -27.00
CA ALA A 44 5.52 20.72 -28.22
C ALA A 44 5.31 19.22 -28.47
N LYS A 45 6.38 18.42 -28.34
CA LYS A 45 6.30 16.96 -28.52
C LYS A 45 5.48 16.28 -27.42
N SER A 46 5.51 16.79 -26.19
CA SER A 46 4.66 16.31 -25.10
C SER A 46 3.17 16.49 -25.44
N ALA A 47 2.79 17.64 -26.00
CA ALA A 47 1.42 17.92 -26.43
C ALA A 47 0.97 16.99 -27.57
N ASP A 48 1.87 16.64 -28.49
CA ASP A 48 1.58 15.69 -29.58
C ASP A 48 1.44 14.25 -29.06
N GLN A 49 2.26 13.86 -28.07
CA GLN A 49 2.27 12.51 -27.50
C GLN A 49 1.02 12.20 -26.67
N ASP A 50 0.47 13.19 -25.97
CA ASP A 50 -0.72 13.00 -25.14
C ASP A 50 -1.67 14.22 -25.21
N PRO A 51 -2.41 14.37 -26.33
CA PRO A 51 -3.25 15.55 -26.58
C PRO A 51 -4.45 15.67 -25.63
N TYR A 52 -4.76 14.62 -24.87
CA TYR A 52 -5.89 14.58 -23.92
C TYR A 52 -5.45 14.67 -22.46
N PHE A 53 -4.15 14.75 -22.18
CA PHE A 53 -3.64 14.83 -20.81
C PHE A 53 -3.91 16.21 -20.20
N ASN A 54 -4.91 16.28 -19.32
CA ASN A 54 -5.39 17.54 -18.75
C ASN A 54 -4.71 17.93 -17.42
N ASP A 55 -3.73 17.14 -16.94
CA ASP A 55 -3.01 17.43 -15.71
C ASP A 55 -1.73 18.23 -16.00
N ARG A 56 -1.83 19.55 -15.88
CA ARG A 56 -0.70 20.51 -16.05
C ARG A 56 0.44 20.32 -15.02
N VAL A 57 0.35 19.33 -14.14
CA VAL A 57 1.27 19.10 -13.02
C VAL A 57 1.93 17.71 -13.08
N ASN A 58 1.56 16.82 -14.01
CA ASN A 58 2.09 15.45 -14.10
C ASN A 58 2.42 15.05 -15.54
N HIS A 59 3.37 15.71 -16.19
CA HIS A 59 3.71 15.35 -17.56
C HIS A 59 4.34 13.95 -17.64
N ARG A 60 3.85 13.15 -18.59
CA ARG A 60 4.52 11.90 -18.95
C ARG A 60 5.90 12.21 -19.54
N PRO A 61 6.91 11.36 -19.32
CA PRO A 61 8.18 11.49 -20.03
C PRO A 61 7.99 11.52 -21.55
N VAL A 62 8.80 12.32 -22.23
CA VAL A 62 8.74 12.55 -23.67
C VAL A 62 9.82 11.72 -24.35
N PHE A 63 9.44 10.92 -25.36
CA PHE A 63 10.34 9.96 -26.00
C PHE A 63 10.86 10.48 -27.34
N PHE A 64 12.17 10.66 -27.46
CA PHE A 64 12.88 10.95 -28.71
C PHE A 64 13.64 9.69 -29.15
N GLU A 65 12.91 8.69 -29.65
CA GLU A 65 13.46 7.37 -30.01
C GLU A 65 14.64 7.45 -30.99
N SER A 66 14.54 8.31 -32.01
CA SER A 66 15.61 8.52 -33.01
C SER A 66 16.90 9.07 -32.41
N LEU A 67 16.84 9.65 -31.22
CA LEU A 67 17.97 10.21 -30.48
C LEU A 67 18.38 9.32 -29.29
N ARG A 68 17.68 8.20 -29.06
CA ARG A 68 17.81 7.36 -27.86
C ARG A 68 17.70 8.16 -26.56
N LEU A 69 16.78 9.12 -26.57
CA LEU A 69 16.61 10.10 -25.50
C LEU A 69 15.20 10.02 -24.93
N ILE A 70 15.09 10.07 -23.61
CA ILE A 70 13.86 10.33 -22.89
C ILE A 70 14.03 11.61 -22.07
N VAL A 71 12.99 12.44 -22.03
CA VAL A 71 12.99 13.68 -21.25
C VAL A 71 11.90 13.64 -20.19
N LYS A 72 12.29 13.66 -18.92
CA LYS A 72 11.37 13.84 -17.77
C LYS A 72 11.35 15.33 -17.43
N PHE A 73 10.16 15.92 -17.32
CA PHE A 73 10.06 17.35 -17.00
C PHE A 73 8.87 17.68 -16.12
N GLY A 74 9.00 18.74 -15.31
CA GLY A 74 7.98 19.12 -14.35
C GLY A 74 8.46 20.16 -13.35
N LYS A 75 7.66 20.41 -12.32
CA LYS A 75 7.98 21.34 -11.23
C LYS A 75 8.36 20.58 -9.97
N GLU A 76 9.10 21.23 -9.08
CA GLU A 76 9.27 20.72 -7.71
C GLU A 76 7.92 20.50 -7.02
N PRO A 77 7.81 19.49 -6.14
CA PRO A 77 8.85 18.52 -5.75
C PRO A 77 8.91 17.29 -6.70
N LYS A 78 8.22 17.30 -7.84
CA LYS A 78 8.07 16.12 -8.70
C LYS A 78 9.21 15.90 -9.69
N VAL A 79 9.88 16.95 -10.12
CA VAL A 79 11.08 16.85 -10.96
C VAL A 79 12.05 17.89 -10.43
N THR A 80 13.23 17.43 -10.03
CA THR A 80 14.25 18.26 -9.39
C THR A 80 15.60 17.98 -10.03
N ILE A 81 16.52 18.94 -9.92
CA ILE A 81 17.93 18.75 -10.34
C ILE A 81 18.58 17.63 -9.52
N ALA A 82 18.14 17.42 -8.28
CA ALA A 82 18.65 16.38 -7.40
C ALA A 82 18.51 14.95 -7.99
N GLU A 83 17.44 14.67 -8.76
CA GLU A 83 17.29 13.41 -9.51
C GLU A 83 18.38 13.26 -10.60
N GLY A 84 18.67 14.34 -11.34
CA GLY A 84 19.76 14.36 -12.32
C GLY A 84 21.14 14.18 -11.69
N GLN A 85 21.39 14.84 -10.55
CA GLN A 85 22.61 14.66 -9.76
C GLN A 85 22.75 13.23 -9.23
N CYS A 86 21.63 12.60 -8.83
CA CYS A 86 21.60 11.21 -8.40
C CYS A 86 22.04 10.26 -9.52
N LEU A 87 21.41 10.35 -10.70
CA LEU A 87 21.79 9.54 -11.87
C LEU A 87 23.27 9.75 -12.26
N TRP A 88 23.75 11.00 -12.22
CA TRP A 88 25.15 11.31 -12.49
C TRP A 88 26.08 10.60 -11.50
N ALA A 89 25.83 10.76 -10.19
CA ALA A 89 26.68 10.21 -9.14
C ALA A 89 26.70 8.68 -9.17
N LEU A 90 25.55 8.03 -9.31
CA LEU A 90 25.46 6.57 -9.39
C LEU A 90 26.29 6.03 -10.56
N ARG A 91 26.24 6.68 -11.72
CA ARG A 91 27.03 6.25 -12.88
C ARG A 91 28.54 6.47 -12.70
N GLN A 92 28.94 7.50 -11.95
CA GLN A 92 30.36 7.74 -11.64
C GLN A 92 30.90 6.76 -10.60
N TYR A 93 30.13 6.50 -9.55
CA TYR A 93 30.61 5.82 -8.35
C TYR A 93 30.25 4.34 -8.29
N LEU A 94 29.21 3.91 -9.00
CA LEU A 94 28.66 2.55 -8.99
C LEU A 94 28.45 2.02 -10.43
N PRO A 95 29.52 1.81 -11.22
CA PRO A 95 29.41 1.42 -12.63
C PRO A 95 28.74 0.06 -12.85
N ASP A 96 28.66 -0.79 -11.82
CA ASP A 96 28.01 -2.10 -11.86
C ASP A 96 26.50 -2.04 -11.59
N VAL A 97 25.97 -0.89 -11.16
CA VAL A 97 24.52 -0.67 -10.97
C VAL A 97 23.98 -0.02 -12.24
N PRO A 98 23.15 -0.72 -13.03
CA PRO A 98 22.66 -0.17 -14.28
C PRO A 98 21.60 0.90 -13.99
N VAL A 99 21.89 2.14 -14.41
CA VAL A 99 20.97 3.28 -14.33
C VAL A 99 21.02 4.07 -15.65
N PRO A 100 19.93 4.76 -16.04
CA PRO A 100 19.96 5.64 -17.21
C PRO A 100 21.08 6.66 -17.11
N GLU A 101 21.84 6.84 -18.19
CA GLU A 101 22.76 7.96 -18.28
C GLU A 101 22.02 9.29 -18.30
N ILE A 102 22.36 10.22 -17.41
CA ILE A 102 21.93 11.60 -17.53
C ILE A 102 22.82 12.33 -18.55
N TYR A 103 22.22 12.93 -19.56
CA TYR A 103 22.89 13.72 -20.62
C TYR A 103 22.97 15.20 -20.29
N GLY A 104 22.08 15.67 -19.42
CA GLY A 104 22.06 17.03 -18.92
C GLY A 104 20.71 17.39 -18.33
N TRP A 105 20.58 18.65 -17.93
CA TRP A 105 19.32 19.24 -17.51
C TRP A 105 19.25 20.73 -17.83
N VAL A 106 18.04 21.25 -17.85
CA VAL A 106 17.77 22.69 -17.87
C VAL A 106 16.58 23.01 -16.98
N GLU A 107 16.68 24.11 -16.24
CA GLU A 107 15.58 24.74 -15.53
C GLU A 107 15.17 26.01 -16.28
N GLU A 108 13.92 26.04 -16.76
CA GLU A 108 13.35 27.14 -17.52
C GLU A 108 11.90 27.34 -17.06
N ASP A 109 11.49 28.59 -16.83
CA ASP A 109 10.13 28.95 -16.37
C ASP A 109 9.62 28.19 -15.12
N GLY A 110 10.56 27.86 -14.22
CA GLY A 110 10.29 27.11 -13.00
C GLY A 110 9.92 25.64 -13.24
N GLN A 111 10.29 25.09 -14.40
CA GLN A 111 10.24 23.67 -14.71
C GLN A 111 11.66 23.13 -14.93
N VAL A 112 11.94 21.96 -14.40
CA VAL A 112 13.17 21.20 -14.67
C VAL A 112 12.91 20.22 -15.79
N PHE A 113 13.85 20.10 -16.72
CA PHE A 113 13.87 19.12 -17.80
C PHE A 113 15.14 18.28 -17.65
N LEU A 114 14.98 16.99 -17.38
CA LEU A 114 16.05 16.00 -17.26
C LEU A 114 16.16 15.22 -18.56
N TYR A 115 17.32 15.32 -19.23
CA TYR A 115 17.60 14.61 -20.48
C TYR A 115 18.41 13.37 -20.15
N MET A 116 17.85 12.19 -20.41
CA MET A 116 18.49 10.93 -20.02
C MET A 116 18.32 9.84 -21.08
N GLU A 117 19.12 8.79 -20.95
CA GLU A 117 19.14 7.63 -21.82
C GLU A 117 17.77 6.96 -21.90
N LEU A 118 17.30 6.73 -23.13
CA LEU A 118 16.18 5.84 -23.39
C LEU A 118 16.68 4.39 -23.34
N VAL A 119 16.56 3.77 -22.17
CA VAL A 119 17.00 2.39 -21.95
C VAL A 119 16.20 1.41 -22.82
N GLU A 120 16.90 0.58 -23.60
CA GLU A 120 16.30 -0.49 -24.40
C GLU A 120 15.87 -1.66 -23.49
N GLY A 121 14.56 -1.84 -23.28
CA GLY A 121 14.02 -2.93 -22.48
C GLY A 121 12.50 -2.84 -22.29
N THR A 122 11.97 -3.61 -21.34
CA THR A 122 10.59 -3.51 -20.85
C THR A 122 10.61 -3.50 -19.33
N THR A 123 9.61 -2.91 -18.69
CA THR A 123 9.46 -2.96 -17.24
C THR A 123 9.22 -4.39 -16.76
N LEU A 124 9.72 -4.73 -15.57
CA LEU A 124 9.48 -6.01 -14.92
C LEU A 124 7.99 -6.25 -14.73
N GLU A 125 7.22 -5.21 -14.35
CA GLU A 125 5.75 -5.26 -14.25
C GLU A 125 5.10 -5.89 -15.49
N ARG A 126 5.37 -5.32 -16.67
CA ARG A 126 4.83 -5.81 -17.95
C ARG A 126 5.28 -7.22 -18.30
N ARG A 127 6.48 -7.63 -17.86
CA ARG A 127 7.05 -8.95 -18.18
C ARG A 127 6.70 -9.99 -17.12
N TRP A 128 6.22 -9.59 -15.95
CA TRP A 128 6.13 -10.42 -14.74
C TRP A 128 5.38 -11.74 -14.95
N ASP A 129 4.23 -11.68 -15.61
CA ASP A 129 3.35 -12.82 -15.86
C ASP A 129 3.94 -13.82 -16.88
N SER A 130 4.91 -13.39 -17.69
CA SER A 130 5.61 -14.26 -18.65
C SER A 130 6.81 -15.00 -18.05
N LEU A 131 7.30 -14.56 -16.89
CA LEU A 131 8.49 -15.13 -16.25
C LEU A 131 8.13 -16.38 -15.45
N CYS A 132 8.92 -17.45 -15.63
CA CYS A 132 8.80 -18.60 -14.75
C CYS A 132 9.41 -18.31 -13.37
N ARG A 133 9.10 -19.15 -12.36
CA ARG A 133 9.59 -18.97 -10.97
C ARG A 133 11.11 -18.84 -10.89
N THR A 134 11.85 -19.65 -11.65
CA THR A 134 13.32 -19.61 -11.67
C THR A 134 13.85 -18.27 -12.20
N GLU A 135 13.20 -17.71 -13.22
CA GLU A 135 13.56 -16.39 -13.77
C GLU A 135 13.23 -15.28 -12.77
N ARG A 136 12.07 -15.34 -12.09
CA ARG A 136 11.70 -14.36 -11.05
C ARG A 136 12.70 -14.39 -9.88
N ILE A 137 13.13 -15.57 -9.44
CA ILE A 137 14.18 -15.72 -8.43
C ILE A 137 15.50 -15.15 -8.93
N SER A 138 15.89 -15.43 -10.19
CA SER A 138 17.11 -14.89 -10.78
C SER A 138 17.09 -13.36 -10.89
N VAL A 139 15.93 -12.75 -11.15
CA VAL A 139 15.76 -11.29 -11.10
C VAL A 139 15.96 -10.79 -9.66
N CYS A 140 15.41 -11.46 -8.64
CA CYS A 140 15.62 -11.08 -7.24
C CYS A 140 17.10 -11.16 -6.83
N GLU A 141 17.83 -12.18 -7.30
CA GLU A 141 19.28 -12.29 -7.04
C GLU A 141 20.07 -11.13 -7.66
N GLN A 142 19.70 -10.71 -8.88
CA GLN A 142 20.28 -9.54 -9.54
C GLN A 142 19.97 -8.26 -8.75
N LEU A 143 18.71 -8.05 -8.36
CA LEU A 143 18.29 -6.89 -7.56
C LEU A 143 19.03 -6.84 -6.23
N ARG A 144 19.15 -7.98 -5.53
CA ARG A 144 19.89 -8.06 -4.25
C ARG A 144 21.34 -7.61 -4.44
N SER A 145 21.99 -8.06 -5.52
CA SER A 145 23.37 -7.64 -5.83
C SER A 145 23.44 -6.13 -6.09
N MET A 146 22.53 -5.59 -6.90
CA MET A 146 22.50 -4.17 -7.24
C MET A 146 22.27 -3.29 -6.01
N ILE A 147 21.29 -3.65 -5.17
CA ILE A 147 20.96 -2.89 -3.95
C ILE A 147 22.11 -2.95 -2.94
N ASN A 148 22.79 -4.09 -2.81
CA ASN A 148 23.97 -4.19 -1.97
C ASN A 148 25.11 -3.27 -2.44
N GLU A 149 25.30 -3.11 -3.75
CA GLU A 149 26.27 -2.17 -4.32
C GLU A 149 25.81 -0.71 -4.13
N VAL A 150 24.51 -0.41 -4.31
CA VAL A 150 23.93 0.92 -3.99
C VAL A 150 24.19 1.31 -2.53
N ARG A 151 23.99 0.37 -1.60
CA ARG A 151 24.27 0.56 -0.17
C ARG A 151 25.75 0.78 0.14
N GLN A 152 26.68 0.51 -0.78
CA GLN A 152 28.09 0.82 -0.58
C GLN A 152 28.40 2.30 -0.82
N LEU A 153 27.54 3.07 -1.49
CA LEU A 153 27.74 4.51 -1.66
C LEU A 153 27.89 5.18 -0.29
N GLN A 154 28.90 6.03 -0.13
CA GLN A 154 29.20 6.69 1.15
C GLN A 154 29.02 8.20 1.06
N GLN A 155 28.62 8.81 2.16
CA GLN A 155 28.71 10.26 2.37
C GLN A 155 30.12 10.64 2.80
N ASP A 156 30.47 11.93 2.68
CA ASP A 156 31.61 12.49 3.40
C ASP A 156 31.43 12.19 4.91
N PRO A 157 32.40 11.51 5.57
CA PRO A 157 32.33 11.27 7.00
C PRO A 157 32.18 12.54 7.87
N ASN A 158 32.55 13.71 7.33
CA ASN A 158 32.43 15.00 8.02
C ASN A 158 31.12 15.74 7.71
N ASP A 159 30.30 15.26 6.77
CA ASP A 159 29.02 15.86 6.40
C ASP A 159 27.95 14.77 6.19
N GLN A 160 27.67 14.03 7.27
CA GLN A 160 26.61 13.03 7.28
C GLN A 160 25.24 13.67 7.52
N PHE A 161 24.26 13.26 6.73
CA PHE A 161 22.88 13.70 6.86
C PHE A 161 21.90 12.64 6.33
N LEU A 162 20.62 12.90 6.58
CA LEU A 162 19.47 12.21 5.98
C LEU A 162 18.72 13.18 5.08
N GLY A 163 18.56 12.84 3.81
CA GLY A 163 18.01 13.73 2.79
C GLY A 163 18.29 13.23 1.37
N HIS A 164 18.02 14.07 0.37
CA HIS A 164 18.38 13.79 -1.03
C HIS A 164 19.92 13.79 -1.22
N ILE A 165 20.41 13.31 -2.36
CA ILE A 165 21.86 13.14 -2.61
C ILE A 165 22.67 14.42 -2.42
N ASN A 166 22.06 15.58 -2.66
CA ASN A 166 22.66 16.90 -2.62
C ASN A 166 22.37 17.67 -1.31
N ARG A 167 21.92 16.97 -0.25
CA ARG A 167 21.49 17.55 1.04
C ARG A 167 20.17 18.32 0.99
N ASP A 168 19.45 18.30 -0.12
CA ASP A 168 18.08 18.81 -0.17
C ASP A 168 17.13 17.92 0.65
N PRO A 169 15.95 18.44 1.01
CA PRO A 169 14.89 17.62 1.60
C PRO A 169 14.50 16.43 0.70
N TYR A 170 13.99 15.36 1.30
CA TYR A 170 13.56 14.17 0.57
C TYR A 170 12.51 14.47 -0.52
N GLY A 171 12.65 13.76 -1.64
CA GLY A 171 11.67 13.73 -2.72
C GLY A 171 10.53 12.73 -2.52
N ASP A 172 10.56 11.93 -1.45
CA ASP A 172 9.61 10.84 -1.22
C ASP A 172 8.15 11.33 -1.15
N ILE A 173 7.27 10.65 -1.87
CA ILE A 173 5.84 11.00 -1.95
C ILE A 173 5.08 10.88 -0.64
N VAL A 174 5.62 10.13 0.34
CA VAL A 174 5.09 10.05 1.71
C VAL A 174 5.17 11.41 2.39
N PHE A 175 6.21 12.19 2.09
CA PHE A 175 6.44 13.51 2.68
C PHE A 175 5.97 14.65 1.78
N THR A 176 6.00 14.46 0.46
CA THR A 176 5.71 15.52 -0.52
C THR A 176 4.22 15.58 -0.90
N ASN A 177 3.39 16.01 0.06
CA ASN A 177 1.95 16.20 -0.14
C ASN A 177 1.51 17.69 -0.28
N GLY A 178 2.46 18.64 -0.24
CA GLY A 178 2.24 20.07 -0.43
C GLY A 178 1.63 20.81 0.78
N ILE A 179 1.29 20.09 1.86
CA ILE A 179 0.74 20.65 3.11
C ILE A 179 1.77 20.55 4.24
N LEU A 180 2.61 19.51 4.20
CA LEU A 180 3.66 19.30 5.18
C LEU A 180 4.88 20.19 4.90
N PRO A 181 5.62 20.60 5.95
CA PRO A 181 6.96 21.13 5.81
C PRO A 181 7.85 20.18 4.99
N ARG A 182 8.93 20.72 4.40
CA ARG A 182 9.90 19.90 3.68
C ARG A 182 10.59 18.93 4.65
N ALA A 183 10.80 17.68 4.23
CA ALA A 183 11.38 16.63 5.07
C ALA A 183 12.89 16.60 4.94
N GLY A 184 13.57 17.23 5.90
CA GLY A 184 15.03 17.24 6.00
C GLY A 184 15.67 18.48 5.38
N PRO A 185 17.02 18.48 5.24
CA PRO A 185 17.90 17.41 5.70
C PRO A 185 17.87 17.26 7.23
N PHE A 186 18.11 16.04 7.73
CA PHE A 186 18.22 15.74 9.17
C PHE A 186 19.65 15.32 9.52
N LEU A 187 20.07 15.57 10.76
CA LEU A 187 21.41 15.23 11.25
C LEU A 187 21.49 13.84 11.89
N SER A 188 20.34 13.24 12.21
CA SER A 188 20.27 11.89 12.78
C SER A 188 18.96 11.18 12.45
N VAL A 189 18.99 9.85 12.52
CA VAL A 189 17.78 9.01 12.39
C VAL A 189 16.72 9.40 13.43
N ARG A 190 17.14 9.70 14.66
CA ARG A 190 16.26 10.21 15.72
C ARG A 190 15.52 11.47 15.28
N GLU A 191 16.23 12.46 14.74
CA GLU A 191 15.63 13.73 14.32
C GLU A 191 14.62 13.53 13.18
N PHE A 192 14.93 12.64 12.24
CA PHE A 192 13.98 12.23 11.21
C PHE A 192 12.72 11.59 11.80
N HIS A 193 12.85 10.66 12.75
CA HIS A 193 11.71 10.03 13.40
C HIS A 193 10.91 11.01 14.28
N ASP A 194 11.57 11.95 14.95
CA ASP A 194 10.93 13.01 15.72
C ASP A 194 10.13 13.94 14.79
N TRP A 195 10.66 14.22 13.60
CA TRP A 195 9.92 14.94 12.56
C TRP A 195 8.66 14.18 12.12
N LEU A 196 8.73 12.85 11.88
CA LEU A 196 7.55 12.04 11.57
C LEU A 196 6.46 12.14 12.67
N SER A 197 6.90 12.08 13.93
CA SER A 197 6.02 12.25 15.11
C SER A 197 5.35 13.61 15.13
N ALA A 198 6.13 14.69 14.98
CA ALA A 198 5.60 16.06 14.91
C ALA A 198 4.55 16.20 13.80
N MET A 199 4.79 15.60 12.62
CA MET A 199 3.87 15.73 11.49
C MET A 199 2.50 15.09 11.73
N ILE A 200 2.42 14.00 12.49
CA ILE A 200 1.14 13.37 12.82
C ILE A 200 0.45 14.01 14.04
N LYS A 201 1.20 14.77 14.85
CA LYS A 201 0.68 15.55 15.98
C LYS A 201 0.10 16.89 15.52
N ARG A 202 0.67 17.48 14.47
CA ARG A 202 0.23 18.77 13.91
C ARG A 202 -1.27 18.77 13.58
N GLY A 203 -2.00 19.69 14.18
CA GLY A 203 -3.46 19.84 14.05
C GLY A 203 -4.26 19.05 15.09
N LYS A 204 -3.62 18.35 16.03
CA LYS A 204 -4.28 17.65 17.15
C LYS A 204 -4.30 18.46 18.44
N GLU A 205 -3.78 19.67 18.44
CA GLU A 205 -3.72 20.57 19.60
C GLU A 205 -5.13 20.87 20.13
N GLU A 206 -6.13 20.91 19.24
CA GLU A 206 -7.56 21.07 19.60
C GLU A 206 -8.07 19.94 20.50
N HIS A 207 -7.55 18.72 20.32
CA HIS A 207 -7.92 17.56 21.14
C HIS A 207 -7.13 17.48 22.45
N TRP A 208 -6.09 18.32 22.60
CA TRP A 208 -5.17 18.35 23.74
C TRP A 208 -4.93 19.80 24.23
N PRO A 209 -5.98 20.54 24.64
CA PRO A 209 -5.83 21.93 25.01
C PRO A 209 -4.91 22.09 26.24
N GLY A 210 -3.94 22.98 26.13
CA GLY A 210 -3.00 23.30 27.21
C GLY A 210 -1.76 22.39 27.30
N TYR A 211 -1.63 21.41 26.41
CA TYR A 211 -0.42 20.61 26.27
C TYR A 211 0.49 21.20 25.19
N ALA A 212 1.81 21.13 25.39
CA ALA A 212 2.75 21.41 24.32
C ALA A 212 2.71 20.27 23.29
N GLU A 213 3.10 20.53 22.04
CA GLU A 213 3.08 19.52 20.96
C GLU A 213 3.92 18.28 21.32
N GLU A 214 5.06 18.50 21.99
CA GLU A 214 5.93 17.45 22.52
C GLU A 214 5.22 16.50 23.51
N ASP A 215 4.28 17.02 24.30
CA ASP A 215 3.53 16.26 25.30
C ASP A 215 2.34 15.47 24.72
N ILE A 216 1.94 15.76 23.47
CA ILE A 216 0.87 15.00 22.80
C ILE A 216 1.36 13.55 22.62
N PRO A 217 0.62 12.53 23.12
CA PRO A 217 1.08 11.15 23.04
C PRO A 217 1.24 10.64 21.61
N ASP A 218 2.35 9.95 21.36
CA ASP A 218 2.61 9.19 20.15
C ASP A 218 3.06 7.77 20.51
N PRO A 219 2.14 6.79 20.49
CA PRO A 219 2.47 5.41 20.86
C PRO A 219 3.34 4.70 19.81
N TYR A 220 3.47 5.24 18.60
CA TYR A 220 4.16 4.63 17.47
C TYR A 220 5.62 5.08 17.36
N ARG A 221 5.98 6.24 17.91
CA ARG A 221 7.36 6.76 17.90
C ARG A 221 8.40 5.78 18.41
N ARG A 222 8.06 5.00 19.45
CA ARG A 222 8.94 3.96 20.04
C ARG A 222 9.15 2.73 19.15
N LEU A 223 8.34 2.57 18.10
CA LEU A 223 8.43 1.44 17.19
C LEU A 223 9.51 1.67 16.11
N LEU A 224 9.95 2.91 15.92
CA LEU A 224 11.00 3.27 14.97
C LEU A 224 12.40 3.19 15.63
N PRO A 225 13.37 2.49 15.00
CA PRO A 225 14.71 2.29 15.56
C PRO A 225 15.64 3.50 15.33
N ASP A 226 15.90 4.28 16.37
CA ASP A 226 16.75 5.49 16.29
C ASP A 226 18.23 5.21 16.01
N ASP A 227 18.66 3.95 16.14
CA ASP A 227 20.02 3.46 15.93
C ASP A 227 20.24 2.76 14.58
N SER A 228 19.26 2.85 13.66
CA SER A 228 19.40 2.34 12.29
C SER A 228 20.60 2.94 11.54
N THR A 229 21.20 2.13 10.67
CA THR A 229 22.28 2.61 9.81
C THR A 229 21.70 3.50 8.71
N VAL A 230 22.38 4.61 8.40
CA VAL A 230 22.02 5.46 7.26
C VAL A 230 22.70 4.93 5.99
N VAL A 231 21.91 4.62 4.97
CA VAL A 231 22.38 4.07 3.69
C VAL A 231 21.71 4.81 2.53
N PHE A 232 22.32 4.76 1.33
CA PHE A 232 21.66 5.26 0.13
C PHE A 232 20.57 4.28 -0.31
N THR A 233 19.38 4.78 -0.59
CA THR A 233 18.20 4.00 -1.01
C THR A 233 17.61 4.58 -2.29
N HIS A 234 16.97 3.74 -3.08
CA HIS A 234 16.15 4.15 -4.21
C HIS A 234 14.80 4.69 -3.75
N SER A 235 14.21 4.09 -2.70
CA SER A 235 12.94 4.49 -2.10
C SER A 235 11.72 4.41 -3.03
N ASP A 236 11.80 3.62 -4.11
CA ASP A 236 10.67 3.39 -5.03
C ASP A 236 10.88 2.15 -5.94
N LEU A 237 11.32 1.03 -5.35
CA LEU A 237 11.62 -0.22 -6.06
C LEU A 237 10.36 -1.02 -6.47
N HIS A 238 9.42 -0.35 -7.13
CA HIS A 238 8.24 -0.99 -7.74
C HIS A 238 8.62 -1.71 -9.05
N PRO A 239 7.95 -2.82 -9.45
CA PRO A 239 8.22 -3.52 -10.72
C PRO A 239 8.14 -2.64 -11.98
N SER A 240 7.41 -1.53 -11.94
CA SER A 240 7.37 -0.54 -13.03
C SER A 240 8.68 0.24 -13.20
N ASN A 241 9.51 0.29 -12.15
CA ASN A 241 10.78 1.03 -12.09
C ASN A 241 12.00 0.12 -12.30
N ILE A 242 11.78 -1.15 -12.62
CA ILE A 242 12.82 -2.14 -12.90
C ILE A 242 12.74 -2.48 -14.39
N MET A 243 13.73 -2.10 -15.17
CA MET A 243 13.82 -2.45 -16.59
C MET A 243 14.52 -3.80 -16.75
N VAL A 244 13.93 -4.69 -17.56
CA VAL A 244 14.48 -5.99 -17.93
C VAL A 244 14.56 -6.14 -19.45
N THR A 245 15.27 -7.17 -19.92
CA THR A 245 15.28 -7.53 -21.34
C THR A 245 13.85 -7.77 -21.86
N LYS A 246 13.55 -7.48 -23.13
CA LYS A 246 12.17 -7.48 -23.64
C LYS A 246 11.57 -8.89 -23.78
N ASP A 247 12.28 -9.79 -24.47
CA ASP A 247 11.81 -11.15 -24.79
C ASP A 247 12.95 -12.19 -24.79
N SER A 248 14.08 -11.90 -24.12
CA SER A 248 15.22 -12.83 -24.07
C SER A 248 15.26 -13.62 -22.76
N SER A 249 15.63 -14.90 -22.85
CA SER A 249 16.00 -15.72 -21.70
C SER A 249 17.52 -15.96 -21.73
N PRO A 250 18.25 -15.76 -20.62
CA PRO A 250 17.74 -15.43 -19.28
C PRO A 250 17.24 -13.98 -19.17
N CYS A 251 16.21 -13.75 -18.36
CA CYS A 251 15.74 -12.43 -17.99
C CYS A 251 16.83 -11.68 -17.19
N ARG A 252 17.29 -10.54 -17.70
CA ARG A 252 18.31 -9.69 -17.06
C ARG A 252 17.75 -8.33 -16.74
N VAL A 253 18.10 -7.81 -15.57
CA VAL A 253 17.84 -6.41 -15.21
C VAL A 253 18.82 -5.54 -16.00
N VAL A 254 18.29 -4.60 -16.79
CA VAL A 254 19.05 -3.72 -17.68
C VAL A 254 19.11 -2.28 -17.20
N ALA A 255 18.20 -1.86 -16.30
CA ALA A 255 18.31 -0.59 -15.57
C ALA A 255 17.34 -0.55 -14.37
N LEU A 256 17.72 0.20 -13.33
CA LEU A 256 16.81 0.74 -12.33
C LEU A 256 16.51 2.20 -12.70
N ILE A 257 15.23 2.56 -12.76
CA ILE A 257 14.77 3.88 -13.22
C ILE A 257 13.95 4.59 -12.15
N ASP A 258 13.72 5.90 -12.33
CA ASP A 258 12.94 6.76 -11.41
C ASP A 258 13.58 6.95 -10.02
N TRP A 259 14.76 7.56 -10.01
CA TRP A 259 15.56 7.85 -8.81
C TRP A 259 15.14 9.14 -8.09
N GLN A 260 13.94 9.65 -8.38
CA GLN A 260 13.47 10.93 -7.84
C GLN A 260 13.34 10.91 -6.30
N GLN A 261 12.92 9.77 -5.74
CA GLN A 261 12.71 9.59 -4.30
C GLN A 261 13.99 9.13 -3.57
N ALA A 262 15.08 8.90 -4.30
CA ALA A 262 16.33 8.39 -3.75
C ALA A 262 17.00 9.36 -2.78
N GLY A 263 17.81 8.82 -1.87
CA GLY A 263 18.46 9.62 -0.84
C GLY A 263 19.12 8.76 0.24
N TRP A 264 19.56 9.42 1.31
CA TRP A 264 20.16 8.81 2.49
C TRP A 264 19.11 8.56 3.56
N TYR A 265 18.67 7.31 3.71
CA TYR A 265 17.58 6.90 4.61
C TYR A 265 18.07 5.88 5.65
N PRO A 266 17.30 5.63 6.72
CA PRO A 266 17.49 4.44 7.54
C PRO A 266 17.41 3.16 6.69
N ASP A 267 18.26 2.19 6.99
CA ASP A 267 18.38 0.89 6.30
C ASP A 267 17.06 0.12 6.08
N TYR A 268 16.12 0.22 7.02
CA TYR A 268 14.81 -0.40 6.94
C TYR A 268 13.89 0.21 5.85
N TRP A 269 14.16 1.46 5.44
CA TRP A 269 13.22 2.25 4.65
C TRP A 269 12.91 1.64 3.28
N GLU A 270 13.93 1.08 2.61
CA GLU A 270 13.78 0.48 1.28
C GLU A 270 12.78 -0.69 1.29
N PHE A 271 12.88 -1.58 2.29
CA PHE A 271 11.94 -2.70 2.44
C PHE A 271 10.52 -2.18 2.68
N CYS A 272 10.35 -1.34 3.70
CA CYS A 272 9.04 -0.83 4.10
C CYS A 272 8.36 -0.08 2.94
N LYS A 273 9.13 0.72 2.19
CA LYS A 273 8.64 1.49 1.05
C LYS A 273 8.27 0.61 -0.15
N ALA A 274 9.09 -0.39 -0.47
CA ALA A 274 8.81 -1.34 -1.54
C ALA A 274 7.54 -2.15 -1.23
N GLU A 275 7.35 -2.59 0.02
CA GLU A 275 6.14 -3.28 0.44
C GLU A 275 4.91 -2.35 0.42
N PHE A 276 5.04 -1.13 0.95
CA PHE A 276 3.94 -0.16 1.02
C PHE A 276 3.40 0.27 -0.35
N THR A 277 4.24 0.26 -1.38
CA THR A 277 3.85 0.61 -2.76
C THR A 277 3.41 -0.59 -3.59
N ALA A 278 3.66 -1.81 -3.12
CA ALA A 278 3.21 -3.02 -3.79
C ALA A 278 1.70 -3.24 -3.61
N GLU A 279 1.09 -3.99 -4.53
CA GLU A 279 -0.29 -4.42 -4.35
C GLU A 279 -0.40 -5.31 -3.09
N PRO A 280 -1.31 -4.99 -2.16
CA PRO A 280 -1.44 -5.74 -0.91
C PRO A 280 -1.67 -7.22 -1.19
N ARG A 281 -0.88 -8.09 -0.54
CA ARG A 281 -0.93 -9.56 -0.67
C ARG A 281 -0.57 -10.11 -2.05
N SER A 282 -0.02 -9.29 -2.95
CA SER A 282 0.56 -9.79 -4.19
C SER A 282 1.72 -10.75 -3.91
N GLU A 283 2.00 -11.66 -4.85
CA GLU A 283 3.19 -12.51 -4.75
C GLU A 283 4.47 -11.67 -4.73
N TRP A 284 4.48 -10.52 -5.41
CA TRP A 284 5.62 -9.58 -5.38
C TRP A 284 5.94 -9.16 -3.96
N ALA A 285 4.92 -8.68 -3.22
CA ALA A 285 5.07 -8.24 -1.84
C ALA A 285 5.46 -9.38 -0.90
N THR A 286 4.77 -10.52 -1.00
CA THR A 286 4.85 -11.59 0.01
C THR A 286 5.95 -12.61 -0.25
N GLU A 287 6.31 -12.89 -1.51
CA GLU A 287 7.31 -13.90 -1.88
C GLU A 287 8.62 -13.29 -2.39
N TYR A 288 8.59 -12.17 -3.12
CA TYR A 288 9.77 -11.69 -3.86
C TYR A 288 10.51 -10.52 -3.20
N ILE A 289 9.84 -9.53 -2.63
CA ILE A 289 10.49 -8.44 -1.87
C ILE A 289 11.44 -8.97 -0.78
N PRO A 290 11.03 -9.91 0.10
CA PRO A 290 11.91 -10.46 1.13
C PRO A 290 13.09 -11.27 0.59
N ARG A 291 13.10 -11.61 -0.71
CA ARG A 291 14.26 -12.25 -1.33
C ARG A 291 15.37 -11.25 -1.57
N PHE A 292 15.10 -10.00 -1.94
CA PHE A 292 16.17 -9.07 -2.31
C PHE A 292 16.36 -7.90 -1.35
N LEU A 293 15.45 -7.72 -0.39
CA LEU A 293 15.55 -6.76 0.70
C LEU A 293 15.49 -7.46 2.05
N GLU A 294 16.21 -6.91 3.03
CA GLU A 294 16.19 -7.38 4.41
C GLU A 294 14.94 -6.84 5.12
N GLU A 295 14.11 -7.75 5.63
CA GLU A 295 12.88 -7.43 6.34
C GLU A 295 13.20 -6.85 7.73
N PRO A 296 12.72 -5.64 8.07
CA PRO A 296 12.86 -5.08 9.40
C PRO A 296 11.99 -5.79 10.44
N SER A 297 12.15 -5.42 11.72
CA SER A 297 11.28 -5.96 12.77
C SER A 297 9.81 -5.61 12.56
N ASP A 298 8.89 -6.48 12.99
CA ASP A 298 7.44 -6.25 12.89
C ASP A 298 7.02 -4.90 13.51
N ALA A 299 7.66 -4.50 14.61
CA ALA A 299 7.45 -3.20 15.23
C ALA A 299 7.84 -2.04 14.29
N CYS A 300 9.00 -2.13 13.63
CA CYS A 300 9.44 -1.11 12.69
C CYS A 300 8.52 -1.02 11.46
N LEU A 301 8.06 -2.16 10.91
CA LEU A 301 7.03 -2.18 9.86
C LEU A 301 5.75 -1.47 10.32
N GLU A 302 5.23 -1.82 11.49
CA GLU A 302 4.01 -1.21 12.05
C GLU A 302 4.17 0.30 12.25
N GLY A 303 5.32 0.72 12.78
CA GLY A 303 5.69 2.11 12.95
C GLY A 303 5.68 2.85 11.61
N PHE A 304 6.47 2.37 10.64
CA PHE A 304 6.53 2.94 9.29
C PHE A 304 5.14 3.03 8.66
N GLU A 305 4.38 1.94 8.65
CA GLU A 305 3.09 1.87 7.98
C GLU A 305 2.10 2.89 8.57
N THR A 306 2.13 3.05 9.90
CA THR A 306 1.30 4.03 10.60
C THR A 306 1.62 5.46 10.16
N TYR A 307 2.89 5.84 10.17
CA TYR A 307 3.32 7.17 9.72
C TYR A 307 3.05 7.38 8.23
N ALA A 308 3.44 6.43 7.38
CA ALA A 308 3.28 6.51 5.95
C ALA A 308 1.80 6.70 5.56
N ARG A 309 0.88 5.94 6.18
CA ARG A 309 -0.56 6.10 5.98
C ARG A 309 -1.06 7.45 6.49
N ALA A 310 -0.68 7.88 7.69
CA ALA A 310 -1.13 9.14 8.26
C ALA A 310 -0.72 10.35 7.39
N LEU A 311 0.50 10.34 6.86
CA LEU A 311 1.04 11.41 6.01
C LEU A 311 0.50 11.33 4.57
N SER A 312 0.24 10.12 4.05
CA SER A 312 -0.30 9.91 2.70
C SER A 312 -1.81 10.16 2.59
N LEU A 313 -2.60 9.86 3.63
CA LEU A 313 -4.07 10.03 3.66
C LEU A 313 -4.51 11.49 3.56
N ARG A 314 -3.63 12.46 3.88
CA ARG A 314 -3.91 13.89 3.65
C ARG A 314 -4.05 14.25 2.16
N ARG A 315 -3.70 13.37 1.21
CA ARG A 315 -4.06 13.51 -0.22
C ARG A 315 -5.53 13.20 -0.50
N SER A 316 -6.17 12.31 0.27
CA SER A 316 -7.52 11.79 -0.01
C SER A 316 -8.63 12.76 0.38
N ILE A 317 -8.44 13.53 1.46
CA ILE A 317 -9.41 14.52 1.95
C ILE A 317 -9.56 15.67 0.93
N CYS A 318 -8.47 16.12 0.30
CA CYS A 318 -8.53 17.14 -0.76
C CYS A 318 -9.14 16.65 -2.09
N ARG A 319 -9.20 15.33 -2.36
CA ARG A 319 -9.92 14.80 -3.53
C ARG A 319 -11.43 14.65 -3.25
N HIS A 320 -11.81 14.29 -2.03
CA HIS A 320 -13.22 14.17 -1.65
C HIS A 320 -13.94 15.53 -1.59
N GLU A 321 -13.29 16.58 -1.09
CA GLU A 321 -13.89 17.93 -1.05
C GLU A 321 -14.05 18.58 -2.44
N ARG A 322 -13.23 18.20 -3.43
CA ARG A 322 -13.42 18.63 -4.83
C ARG A 322 -14.53 17.86 -5.55
N SER A 323 -14.89 16.66 -5.07
CA SER A 323 -15.96 15.83 -5.64
C SER A 323 -17.36 16.13 -5.06
N MET A 324 -17.45 16.91 -3.97
CA MET A 324 -18.73 17.27 -3.32
C MET A 324 -18.99 18.78 -3.36
N ARG A 325 -18.87 19.41 -4.53
CA ARG A 325 -19.59 20.66 -4.81
C ARG A 325 -20.89 20.32 -5.54
N PRO A 326 -22.07 20.73 -5.04
CA PRO A 326 -23.32 20.46 -5.73
C PRO A 326 -23.35 21.20 -7.07
N HIS A 327 -23.70 20.46 -8.13
CA HIS A 327 -23.96 21.01 -9.45
C HIS A 327 -24.98 22.14 -9.36
N ARG A 328 -24.53 23.39 -9.59
CA ARG A 328 -25.44 24.44 -10.06
C ARG A 328 -25.87 24.05 -11.47
N LEU A 329 -27.11 23.57 -11.59
CA LEU A 329 -27.79 23.41 -12.88
C LEU A 329 -27.87 24.80 -13.54
N SER A 330 -27.00 25.05 -14.52
CA SER A 330 -27.16 26.14 -15.46
C SER A 330 -28.20 25.71 -16.49
N ILE A 331 -29.40 26.27 -16.38
CA ILE A 331 -30.43 26.18 -17.41
C ILE A 331 -29.91 26.92 -18.65
N GLN A 332 -29.57 26.17 -19.71
CA GLN A 332 -29.33 26.77 -21.03
C GLN A 332 -30.67 26.94 -21.75
N SER A 333 -30.97 28.20 -22.03
CA SER A 333 -32.05 28.68 -22.87
C SER A 333 -31.90 28.17 -24.31
N GLN A 334 -32.85 27.37 -24.78
CA GLN A 334 -33.09 27.19 -26.21
C GLN A 334 -34.11 28.24 -26.67
N GLN A 335 -33.75 28.96 -27.73
CA GLN A 335 -34.60 29.88 -28.48
C GLN A 335 -35.65 29.09 -29.27
N HIS A 336 -36.90 29.56 -29.29
CA HIS A 336 -37.80 29.55 -30.46
C HIS A 336 -38.99 30.52 -30.21
N PRO A 337 -39.71 30.97 -31.25
CA PRO A 337 -40.11 32.37 -31.40
C PRO A 337 -41.57 32.66 -31.01
N SER A 338 -41.81 33.97 -30.79
CA SER A 338 -43.04 34.73 -31.07
C SER A 338 -44.41 34.26 -30.53
N PHE A 339 -44.95 35.17 -29.70
CA PHE A 339 -46.34 35.65 -29.61
C PHE A 339 -47.35 34.97 -28.65
N ASP A 340 -48.00 35.90 -27.92
CA ASP A 340 -49.30 35.90 -27.23
C ASP A 340 -49.51 35.16 -25.89
N GLN A 341 -49.53 35.98 -24.82
CA GLN A 341 -50.41 35.87 -23.65
C GLN A 341 -51.90 35.93 -24.07
N PRO A 342 -52.92 35.53 -23.25
CA PRO A 342 -52.93 35.66 -21.78
C PRO A 342 -53.72 34.62 -20.94
N GLN A 343 -53.47 34.72 -19.63
CA GLN A 343 -54.43 34.69 -18.51
C GLN A 343 -55.21 33.44 -18.09
N SER A 344 -55.39 33.44 -16.76
CA SER A 344 -56.49 32.88 -15.96
C SER A 344 -56.34 31.42 -15.54
N ASP A 345 -56.73 30.98 -14.34
CA ASP A 345 -56.98 31.57 -13.02
C ASP A 345 -57.44 30.37 -12.14
N PHE A 346 -57.32 30.47 -10.81
CA PHE A 346 -58.00 29.60 -9.80
C PHE A 346 -57.58 28.12 -9.68
N LYS A 347 -57.73 27.42 -8.56
CA LYS A 347 -57.74 27.63 -7.09
C LYS A 347 -58.24 26.29 -6.52
N HIS A 348 -57.64 25.84 -5.41
CA HIS A 348 -58.20 24.96 -4.36
C HIS A 348 -58.77 23.58 -4.75
N GLY A 349 -58.63 22.52 -3.96
CA GLY A 349 -58.16 22.32 -2.60
C GLY A 349 -58.69 20.98 -2.08
N SER A 350 -58.20 20.56 -0.90
CA SER A 350 -58.74 19.54 0.04
C SER A 350 -58.98 18.12 -0.49
N GLY A 351 -58.73 17.02 0.23
CA GLY A 351 -58.50 16.76 1.64
C GLY A 351 -58.96 15.32 1.96
N ALA A 352 -58.63 14.84 3.18
CA ALA A 352 -59.06 13.60 3.85
C ALA A 352 -58.32 12.30 3.42
N GLU A 353 -57.44 11.73 4.27
CA GLU A 353 -57.66 10.92 5.51
C GLU A 353 -58.02 9.46 5.18
N VAL A 354 -57.25 8.41 5.48
CA VAL A 354 -56.65 7.80 6.71
C VAL A 354 -57.16 6.35 6.77
N ALA A 355 -56.34 5.48 7.39
CA ALA A 355 -56.61 4.10 7.84
C ALA A 355 -56.47 2.98 6.79
N THR A 356 -55.92 1.79 7.04
CA THR A 356 -54.98 1.20 8.04
C THR A 356 -54.78 -0.26 7.59
N ASP A 357 -53.65 -0.83 8.00
CA ASP A 357 -53.44 -2.23 8.37
C ASP A 357 -53.14 -3.34 7.35
N ALA A 358 -52.15 -4.13 7.81
CA ALA A 358 -51.90 -5.55 7.65
C ALA A 358 -51.15 -6.04 6.39
N VAL A 359 -49.85 -6.27 6.61
CA VAL A 359 -48.95 -7.12 5.82
C VAL A 359 -48.71 -8.39 6.63
N ASP A 360 -48.90 -9.58 6.04
CA ASP A 360 -47.89 -10.65 5.91
C ASP A 360 -48.45 -11.82 5.03
N PRO A 361 -47.69 -12.88 4.65
CA PRO A 361 -47.04 -13.01 3.34
C PRO A 361 -47.42 -14.32 2.62
N THR A 362 -46.89 -14.57 1.41
CA THR A 362 -46.17 -15.80 1.03
C THR A 362 -46.00 -15.95 -0.50
N PHE A 363 -44.77 -16.33 -0.89
CA PHE A 363 -44.36 -17.19 -2.01
C PHE A 363 -44.99 -17.02 -3.41
N VAL A 364 -44.15 -16.75 -4.44
CA VAL A 364 -44.01 -17.57 -5.67
C VAL A 364 -42.71 -17.20 -6.40
N SER A 365 -41.95 -18.24 -6.80
CA SER A 365 -40.76 -18.23 -7.66
C SER A 365 -41.11 -18.01 -9.15
N PRO A 366 -40.19 -17.44 -9.96
CA PRO A 366 -40.15 -17.86 -11.37
C PRO A 366 -38.73 -18.12 -11.89
N ARG A 367 -38.61 -19.27 -12.56
CA ARG A 367 -37.52 -19.64 -13.46
C ARG A 367 -38.10 -19.74 -14.87
N ALA A 368 -37.59 -18.98 -15.84
CA ALA A 368 -37.71 -19.27 -17.27
C ALA A 368 -36.77 -18.39 -18.10
N VAL A 369 -36.48 -18.87 -19.31
CA VAL A 369 -35.62 -18.33 -20.40
C VAL A 369 -34.15 -18.72 -20.20
N LEU A 370 -33.61 -19.75 -20.85
CA LEU A 370 -33.47 -19.91 -22.31
C LEU A 370 -33.68 -21.37 -22.75
N GLY A 371 -34.39 -21.58 -23.86
CA GLY A 371 -34.73 -22.90 -24.39
C GLY A 371 -33.79 -23.42 -25.48
N LEU A 372 -33.71 -24.76 -25.59
CA LEU A 372 -33.30 -25.53 -26.78
C LEU A 372 -33.97 -26.95 -26.72
N PRO A 373 -34.12 -27.67 -27.86
CA PRO A 373 -35.25 -28.57 -28.13
C PRO A 373 -35.10 -30.03 -27.67
N LYS A 374 -36.24 -30.75 -27.63
CA LYS A 374 -36.43 -32.14 -27.18
C LYS A 374 -36.40 -33.17 -28.33
N GLY A 375 -35.84 -34.35 -28.05
CA GLY A 375 -35.93 -35.62 -28.83
C GLY A 375 -34.57 -36.07 -29.37
N ILE A 376 -34.11 -37.33 -29.32
CA ILE A 376 -34.76 -38.65 -29.31
C ILE A 376 -33.84 -39.66 -28.57
N TRP A 377 -34.48 -40.68 -27.99
CA TRP A 377 -33.97 -41.84 -27.27
C TRP A 377 -32.94 -42.70 -28.02
N SER A 378 -32.00 -43.33 -27.30
CA SER A 378 -31.75 -44.79 -27.37
C SER A 378 -30.56 -45.20 -26.49
N ALA A 379 -30.78 -46.23 -25.67
CA ALA A 379 -29.85 -46.76 -24.71
C ALA A 379 -28.67 -47.51 -25.36
N ARG A 380 -27.45 -47.09 -25.05
CA ARG A 380 -26.24 -47.90 -24.72
C ARG A 380 -25.06 -46.93 -24.63
N TYR A 381 -24.16 -47.17 -23.68
CA TYR A 381 -23.08 -46.30 -23.18
C TYR A 381 -23.51 -45.31 -22.10
N PHE A 382 -23.55 -45.75 -20.84
CA PHE A 382 -22.49 -45.41 -19.89
C PHE A 382 -22.69 -46.24 -18.62
N THR A 383 -21.74 -47.15 -18.38
CA THR A 383 -21.51 -47.79 -17.09
C THR A 383 -21.07 -46.70 -16.09
N ILE A 384 -21.46 -46.88 -14.83
CA ILE A 384 -21.09 -46.09 -13.63
C ILE A 384 -21.97 -44.86 -13.37
N ILE A 385 -23.13 -45.05 -12.72
CA ILE A 385 -23.57 -44.22 -11.58
C ILE A 385 -24.43 -45.10 -10.66
N LEU A 386 -23.80 -45.87 -9.77
CA LEU A 386 -24.34 -46.26 -8.46
C LEU A 386 -23.19 -46.62 -7.53
N THR A 387 -22.45 -45.59 -7.14
CA THR A 387 -21.88 -45.44 -5.79
C THR A 387 -21.79 -43.94 -5.57
N LEU A 388 -22.84 -43.37 -4.97
CA LEU A 388 -22.76 -42.05 -4.36
C LEU A 388 -21.61 -42.09 -3.32
N PRO A 389 -20.54 -41.27 -3.44
CA PRO A 389 -20.03 -40.66 -2.23
C PRO A 389 -21.15 -39.75 -1.73
N SER A 390 -21.43 -39.82 -0.44
CA SER A 390 -22.16 -38.83 0.33
C SER A 390 -21.98 -37.42 -0.27
N LEU A 391 -23.05 -36.63 -0.36
CA LEU A 391 -22.92 -35.18 -0.22
C LEU A 391 -22.08 -34.98 1.05
N ALA A 392 -20.78 -34.79 0.90
CA ALA A 392 -19.94 -34.42 2.00
C ALA A 392 -20.44 -33.03 2.37
N LYS A 393 -21.14 -32.92 3.51
CA LYS A 393 -21.30 -31.63 4.14
C LYS A 393 -19.89 -31.08 4.28
N MET A 394 -19.62 -29.97 3.62
CA MET A 394 -18.36 -29.28 3.82
C MET A 394 -18.39 -28.76 5.26
N VAL A 395 -17.38 -29.14 6.04
CA VAL A 395 -17.30 -28.85 7.48
C VAL A 395 -16.17 -27.85 7.69
N LEU A 396 -16.46 -26.80 8.46
CA LEU A 396 -15.48 -25.91 9.03
C LEU A 396 -15.11 -26.39 10.43
N TYR A 397 -13.84 -26.32 10.78
CA TYR A 397 -13.35 -26.66 12.11
C TYR A 397 -13.09 -25.37 12.90
N ALA A 398 -13.74 -25.23 14.05
CA ALA A 398 -13.60 -24.08 14.93
C ALA A 398 -12.56 -24.36 16.02
N TYR A 399 -11.60 -23.46 16.19
CA TYR A 399 -10.54 -23.53 17.19
C TYR A 399 -10.49 -22.25 18.03
N LEU A 400 -10.23 -22.39 19.33
CA LEU A 400 -9.70 -21.31 20.15
C LEU A 400 -8.19 -21.24 19.93
N VAL A 401 -7.69 -20.05 19.61
CA VAL A 401 -6.27 -19.71 19.62
C VAL A 401 -5.99 -18.81 20.82
N VAL A 402 -5.17 -19.31 21.74
CA VAL A 402 -4.69 -18.57 22.91
C VAL A 402 -3.27 -18.09 22.63
N TYR A 403 -3.08 -16.79 22.47
CA TYR A 403 -1.75 -16.20 22.31
C TYR A 403 -1.18 -15.81 23.67
N HIS A 404 -0.04 -16.41 24.01
CA HIS A 404 0.67 -16.21 25.28
C HIS A 404 1.63 -15.02 25.17
N GLU A 405 1.65 -14.13 26.16
CA GLU A 405 2.65 -13.06 26.22
C GLU A 405 3.95 -13.50 26.90
N GLY A 406 5.08 -13.28 26.22
CA GLY A 406 6.41 -13.65 26.71
C GLY A 406 7.10 -12.51 27.47
N GLY A 407 6.62 -12.16 28.67
CA GLY A 407 7.17 -11.03 29.45
C GLY A 407 7.25 -11.28 30.95
N ARG A 408 8.04 -10.46 31.68
CA ARG A 408 8.16 -10.49 33.16
C ARG A 408 6.90 -10.01 33.90
N ARG A 409 5.88 -9.49 33.20
CA ARG A 409 4.62 -9.00 33.78
C ARG A 409 3.48 -9.95 33.43
N ARG A 410 2.61 -10.22 34.40
CA ARG A 410 1.41 -11.04 34.26
C ARG A 410 0.36 -10.22 33.51
N VAL A 411 -0.06 -10.69 32.34
CA VAL A 411 -1.02 -10.02 31.44
C VAL A 411 -1.96 -11.08 30.87
N PRO A 412 -3.24 -10.75 30.62
CA PRO A 412 -4.17 -11.70 30.03
C PRO A 412 -3.74 -12.16 28.64
N ALA A 413 -3.90 -13.45 28.35
CA ALA A 413 -3.70 -13.99 27.02
C ALA A 413 -4.70 -13.40 26.02
N HIS A 414 -4.25 -13.16 24.79
CA HIS A 414 -5.17 -12.72 23.73
C HIS A 414 -5.90 -13.93 23.15
N TRP A 415 -7.23 -13.91 23.14
CA TRP A 415 -8.05 -14.98 22.58
C TRP A 415 -8.55 -14.64 21.18
N ALA A 416 -8.59 -15.65 20.32
CA ALA A 416 -9.17 -15.55 19.00
C ALA A 416 -9.88 -16.86 18.63
N ILE A 417 -11.03 -16.77 17.96
CA ILE A 417 -11.72 -17.92 17.39
C ILE A 417 -11.29 -18.04 15.93
N MET A 418 -10.87 -19.23 15.52
CA MET A 418 -10.41 -19.51 14.16
C MET A 418 -11.27 -20.59 13.51
N THR A 419 -11.67 -20.39 12.26
CA THR A 419 -12.34 -21.42 11.46
C THR A 419 -11.49 -21.81 10.26
N THR A 420 -11.32 -23.11 10.03
CA THR A 420 -10.55 -23.66 8.90
C THR A 420 -11.41 -24.60 8.08
N ASN A 421 -11.12 -24.73 6.78
CA ASN A 421 -11.83 -25.63 5.85
C ASN A 421 -11.23 -27.04 5.82
N GLY A 422 -10.60 -27.46 6.91
CA GLY A 422 -9.97 -28.77 7.06
C GLY A 422 -9.38 -28.94 8.45
N ASP A 423 -9.39 -30.17 8.94
CA ASP A 423 -8.84 -30.51 10.25
C ASP A 423 -7.33 -30.20 10.31
N ASP A 424 -6.90 -29.68 11.44
CA ASP A 424 -5.53 -29.32 11.80
C ASP A 424 -4.84 -28.29 10.87
N ARG A 425 -5.53 -27.75 9.86
CA ARG A 425 -5.01 -26.66 9.01
C ARG A 425 -4.62 -25.45 9.85
N LEU A 426 -3.49 -24.85 9.54
CA LEU A 426 -3.01 -23.66 10.25
C LEU A 426 -3.54 -22.36 9.66
N ASP A 427 -4.13 -22.42 8.47
CA ASP A 427 -4.69 -21.28 7.75
C ASP A 427 -6.23 -21.26 7.76
N GLY A 428 -6.81 -20.07 7.89
CA GLY A 428 -8.25 -19.89 7.95
C GLY A 428 -8.70 -18.48 8.32
N LYS A 429 -9.95 -18.35 8.75
CA LYS A 429 -10.54 -17.07 9.18
C LYS A 429 -10.40 -16.93 10.68
N VAL A 430 -10.04 -15.75 11.16
CA VAL A 430 -9.91 -15.44 12.58
C VAL A 430 -10.88 -14.34 12.98
N TYR A 431 -11.58 -14.54 14.09
CA TYR A 431 -12.51 -13.64 14.73
C TYR A 431 -11.97 -13.32 16.13
N HIS A 432 -11.73 -12.05 16.43
CA HIS A 432 -11.23 -11.63 17.74
C HIS A 432 -11.63 -10.21 18.07
N ALA A 433 -11.61 -9.86 19.36
CA ALA A 433 -11.80 -8.49 19.80
C ALA A 433 -10.44 -7.83 20.03
N VAL A 434 -10.20 -6.70 19.36
CA VAL A 434 -8.96 -5.91 19.47
C VAL A 434 -9.27 -4.61 20.19
N GLY A 435 -8.42 -4.23 21.14
CA GLY A 435 -8.61 -3.03 21.93
C GLY A 435 -7.80 -3.05 23.20
N SER A 436 -8.15 -2.16 24.12
CA SER A 436 -7.49 -2.08 25.42
C SER A 436 -8.46 -1.60 26.51
N PRO A 437 -8.10 -1.80 27.80
CA PRO A 437 -8.92 -1.30 28.90
C PRO A 437 -9.22 0.20 28.82
N PHE A 438 -8.37 0.99 28.15
CA PHE A 438 -8.53 2.44 28.00
C PHE A 438 -9.51 2.87 26.90
N HIS A 439 -9.64 2.05 25.84
CA HIS A 439 -10.41 2.42 24.64
C HIS A 439 -11.64 1.54 24.43
N GLY A 440 -11.77 0.46 25.19
CA GLY A 440 -12.72 -0.61 24.90
C GLY A 440 -12.17 -1.52 23.80
N TYR A 441 -12.97 -2.50 23.43
CA TYR A 441 -12.63 -3.54 22.47
C TYR A 441 -13.64 -3.52 21.32
N ALA A 442 -13.17 -3.83 20.11
CA ALA A 442 -14.01 -3.95 18.93
C ALA A 442 -13.70 -5.25 18.17
N PRO A 443 -14.72 -5.89 17.57
CA PRO A 443 -14.51 -7.11 16.79
C PRO A 443 -13.74 -6.80 15.50
N GLU A 444 -12.71 -7.60 15.23
CA GLU A 444 -11.95 -7.64 13.99
C GLU A 444 -12.03 -9.05 13.39
N ILE A 445 -12.05 -9.13 12.06
CA ILE A 445 -12.12 -10.40 11.33
C ILE A 445 -11.02 -10.44 10.28
N LYS A 446 -10.10 -11.41 10.41
CA LYS A 446 -9.04 -11.67 9.45
C LYS A 446 -9.48 -12.80 8.52
N GLN A 447 -9.60 -12.50 7.22
CA GLN A 447 -10.14 -13.45 6.23
C GLN A 447 -9.15 -14.54 5.81
N SER A 448 -7.85 -14.29 5.95
CA SER A 448 -6.79 -15.21 5.53
C SER A 448 -5.63 -15.09 6.51
N TYR A 449 -5.74 -15.81 7.62
CA TYR A 449 -4.76 -15.82 8.70
C TYR A 449 -4.12 -17.19 8.83
N ASP A 450 -2.79 -17.25 8.83
CA ASP A 450 -2.02 -18.48 8.93
C ASP A 450 -1.22 -18.52 10.24
N LEU A 451 -1.60 -19.45 11.13
CA LEU A 451 -0.91 -19.75 12.39
C LEU A 451 0.49 -20.34 12.19
N GLY A 452 0.81 -20.89 11.02
CA GLY A 452 2.16 -21.35 10.69
C GLY A 452 3.15 -20.20 10.50
N GLN A 453 2.64 -19.01 10.19
CA GLN A 453 3.45 -17.81 9.92
C GLN A 453 3.49 -16.85 11.12
N THR A 454 2.70 -17.09 12.17
CA THR A 454 2.70 -16.23 13.36
C THR A 454 3.94 -16.46 14.22
N ARG A 455 4.63 -15.39 14.60
CA ARG A 455 5.78 -15.43 15.53
C ARG A 455 5.35 -15.47 17.00
N ARG A 456 4.06 -15.24 17.29
CA ARG A 456 3.51 -15.30 18.66
C ARG A 456 3.47 -16.75 19.13
N LYS A 457 3.84 -16.99 20.39
CA LYS A 457 3.57 -18.30 21.00
C LYS A 457 2.06 -18.46 21.18
N TYR A 458 1.52 -19.58 20.71
CA TYR A 458 0.10 -19.87 20.84
C TYR A 458 -0.17 -21.31 21.26
N THR A 459 -1.35 -21.52 21.84
CA THR A 459 -1.97 -22.83 21.97
C THR A 459 -3.27 -22.84 21.18
N ARG A 460 -3.52 -23.94 20.46
CA ARG A 460 -4.74 -24.14 19.69
C ARG A 460 -5.56 -25.25 20.34
N ILE A 461 -6.85 -24.99 20.56
CA ILE A 461 -7.79 -25.92 21.18
C ILE A 461 -8.99 -26.07 20.24
N LEU A 462 -9.31 -27.30 19.84
CA LEU A 462 -10.49 -27.57 19.01
C LEU A 462 -11.76 -27.32 19.84
N LEU A 463 -12.68 -26.53 19.28
CA LEU A 463 -13.97 -26.22 19.89
C LEU A 463 -15.10 -27.07 19.31
N GLY A 464 -14.99 -27.48 18.04
CA GLY A 464 -15.98 -28.33 17.37
C GLY A 464 -16.04 -28.07 15.86
N ASP A 465 -17.00 -28.70 15.21
CA ASP A 465 -17.31 -28.53 13.80
C ASP A 465 -18.51 -27.59 13.57
N ILE A 466 -18.49 -26.89 12.43
CA ILE A 466 -19.53 -25.99 11.95
C ILE A 466 -19.85 -26.36 10.50
N ASP A 467 -21.12 -26.42 10.13
CA ASP A 467 -21.53 -26.61 8.74
C ASP A 467 -21.11 -25.39 7.89
N GLU A 468 -20.36 -25.60 6.79
CA GLU A 468 -19.78 -24.51 5.97
C GLU A 468 -20.83 -23.53 5.44
N SER A 469 -22.10 -23.95 5.35
CA SER A 469 -23.20 -23.05 4.97
C SER A 469 -23.33 -21.81 5.87
N TRP A 470 -22.85 -21.87 7.12
CA TRP A 470 -22.85 -20.75 8.07
C TRP A 470 -21.70 -19.76 7.90
N GLU A 471 -20.72 -20.03 7.04
CA GLU A 471 -19.49 -19.24 6.91
C GLU A 471 -19.76 -17.74 6.69
N SER A 472 -20.77 -17.42 5.89
CA SER A 472 -21.17 -16.03 5.59
C SER A 472 -21.81 -15.33 6.80
N GLN A 473 -22.48 -16.08 7.68
CA GLN A 473 -23.17 -15.56 8.87
C GLN A 473 -22.23 -15.41 10.07
N LEU A 474 -21.17 -16.22 10.18
CA LEU A 474 -20.18 -16.11 11.26
C LEU A 474 -19.60 -14.70 11.39
N ALA A 475 -19.26 -14.07 10.26
CA ALA A 475 -18.73 -12.72 10.24
C ALA A 475 -19.76 -11.65 10.66
N GLN A 476 -21.03 -11.86 10.33
CA GLN A 476 -22.11 -10.96 10.73
C GLN A 476 -22.35 -11.07 12.25
N ILE A 477 -22.40 -12.30 12.77
CA ILE A 477 -22.58 -12.55 14.21
C ILE A 477 -21.42 -11.93 14.99
N ALA A 478 -20.18 -12.19 14.59
CA ALA A 478 -18.99 -11.61 15.24
C ALA A 478 -19.03 -10.07 15.28
N ARG A 479 -19.44 -9.40 14.18
CA ARG A 479 -19.57 -7.93 14.16
C ARG A 479 -20.72 -7.41 15.03
N SER A 480 -21.77 -8.20 15.19
CA SER A 480 -22.93 -7.84 16.03
C SER A 480 -22.68 -8.10 17.53
N THR A 481 -21.75 -9.00 17.87
CA THR A 481 -21.31 -9.21 19.25
C THR A 481 -20.58 -7.96 19.75
N ARG A 482 -21.21 -7.27 20.71
CA ARG A 482 -20.70 -6.02 21.26
C ARG A 482 -19.37 -6.27 21.98
N GLY A 483 -18.34 -5.52 21.58
CA GLY A 483 -17.06 -5.53 22.30
C GLY A 483 -17.18 -4.80 23.65
N PRO A 484 -16.43 -5.24 24.68
CA PRO A 484 -16.41 -4.57 25.98
C PRO A 484 -16.10 -3.08 25.88
N ASP A 485 -16.82 -2.26 26.67
CA ASP A 485 -16.55 -0.83 26.79
C ASP A 485 -15.24 -0.57 27.56
N LYS A 486 -14.87 0.71 27.70
CA LYS A 486 -13.71 1.14 28.48
C LYS A 486 -13.82 0.65 29.93
N SER A 487 -12.73 0.08 30.46
CA SER A 487 -12.67 -0.37 31.85
C SER A 487 -12.72 0.82 32.81
N THR A 488 -13.44 0.65 33.92
CA THR A 488 -13.44 1.61 35.03
C THR A 488 -12.15 1.56 35.85
N SER A 489 -11.29 0.55 35.62
CA SER A 489 -9.98 0.37 36.26
C SER A 489 -8.91 0.02 35.21
N PRO A 490 -8.59 0.94 34.28
CA PRO A 490 -7.81 0.62 33.07
C PRO A 490 -6.33 0.30 33.31
N LEU A 491 -5.82 0.54 34.53
CA LEU A 491 -4.45 0.20 34.94
C LEU A 491 -4.31 -1.24 35.46
N ASP A 492 -5.42 -1.91 35.79
CA ASP A 492 -5.42 -3.33 36.13
C ASP A 492 -5.85 -4.12 34.88
N PRO A 493 -4.93 -4.85 34.22
CA PRO A 493 -5.25 -5.57 32.99
C PRO A 493 -6.20 -6.75 33.23
N PHE A 494 -6.42 -7.16 34.47
CA PHE A 494 -7.39 -8.19 34.86
C PHE A 494 -8.74 -7.62 35.29
N ALA A 495 -8.85 -6.28 35.42
CA ALA A 495 -10.08 -5.63 35.84
C ALA A 495 -10.99 -5.26 34.66
N GLY A 496 -12.22 -5.78 34.70
CA GLY A 496 -13.25 -5.51 33.71
C GLY A 496 -13.27 -6.51 32.56
N ALA A 497 -14.27 -6.37 31.68
CA ALA A 497 -14.44 -7.25 30.55
C ALA A 497 -13.41 -6.97 29.45
N ASN A 498 -12.91 -8.02 28.78
CA ASN A 498 -11.82 -7.94 27.82
C ASN A 498 -12.08 -8.82 26.57
N CYS A 499 -11.06 -8.98 25.71
CA CYS A 499 -11.19 -9.76 24.48
C CYS A 499 -11.66 -11.22 24.68
N GLN A 500 -11.38 -11.81 25.84
CA GLN A 500 -11.79 -13.18 26.19
C GLN A 500 -13.30 -13.24 26.46
N ASP A 501 -13.84 -12.20 27.09
CA ASP A 501 -15.28 -12.10 27.35
C ASP A 501 -16.06 -11.88 26.06
N TRP A 502 -15.52 -11.08 25.13
CA TRP A 502 -16.09 -11.00 23.79
C TRP A 502 -16.09 -12.35 23.07
N ALA A 503 -15.00 -13.13 23.16
CA ALA A 503 -14.94 -14.45 22.55
C ALA A 503 -15.98 -15.42 23.16
N LEU A 504 -16.20 -15.34 24.47
CA LEU A 504 -17.27 -16.06 25.16
C LEU A 504 -18.66 -15.67 24.65
N ASP A 505 -18.94 -14.38 24.51
CA ASP A 505 -20.24 -13.90 24.01
C ASP A 505 -20.47 -14.22 22.53
N PHE A 506 -19.40 -14.20 21.72
CA PHE A 506 -19.46 -14.65 20.34
C PHE A 506 -19.79 -16.15 20.26
N MET A 507 -19.11 -16.99 21.03
CA MET A 507 -19.37 -18.43 21.05
C MET A 507 -20.76 -18.77 21.60
N ARG A 508 -21.25 -18.04 22.62
CA ARG A 508 -22.64 -18.16 23.10
C ARG A 508 -23.65 -17.86 21.99
N ALA A 509 -23.42 -16.80 21.21
CA ALA A 509 -24.30 -16.46 20.10
C ALA A 509 -24.32 -17.53 18.99
N LEU A 510 -23.22 -18.27 18.80
CA LEU A 510 -23.16 -19.42 17.89
C LEU A 510 -23.91 -20.64 18.46
N THR A 511 -23.74 -20.95 19.74
CA THR A 511 -24.43 -22.08 20.38
C THR A 511 -25.94 -21.86 20.47
N ASP A 512 -26.38 -20.63 20.78
CA ASP A 512 -27.81 -20.28 20.88
C ASP A 512 -28.53 -20.43 19.53
N GLN A 513 -27.81 -20.25 18.43
CA GLN A 513 -28.31 -20.44 17.06
C GLN A 513 -28.14 -21.87 16.55
N GLY A 514 -27.58 -22.78 17.36
CA GLY A 514 -27.31 -24.16 16.97
C GLY A 514 -26.25 -24.31 15.88
N ILE A 515 -25.37 -23.32 15.73
CA ILE A 515 -24.31 -23.30 14.70
C ILE A 515 -23.12 -24.18 15.10
N ILE A 516 -22.87 -24.30 16.41
CA ILE A 516 -21.84 -25.16 16.99
C ILE A 516 -22.37 -25.83 18.27
N ASP A 517 -21.87 -27.02 18.60
CA ASP A 517 -22.30 -27.79 19.76
C ASP A 517 -22.04 -27.03 21.09
N PRO A 518 -22.96 -27.07 22.08
CA PRO A 518 -22.80 -26.39 23.36
C PRO A 518 -21.54 -26.76 24.15
N SER A 519 -20.96 -27.94 23.93
CA SER A 519 -19.69 -28.34 24.55
C SER A 519 -18.52 -27.41 24.21
N ALA A 520 -18.59 -26.69 23.07
CA ALA A 520 -17.63 -25.66 22.69
C ALA A 520 -17.49 -24.56 23.76
N LEU A 521 -18.60 -24.19 24.43
CA LEU A 521 -18.60 -23.16 25.46
C LEU A 521 -17.96 -23.64 26.76
N GLU A 522 -18.13 -24.92 27.11
CA GLU A 522 -17.48 -25.54 28.28
C GLU A 522 -15.96 -25.60 28.10
N ILE A 523 -15.50 -26.00 26.91
CA ILE A 523 -14.08 -26.00 26.54
C ILE A 523 -13.50 -24.58 26.62
N LEU A 524 -14.22 -23.60 26.08
CA LEU A 524 -13.80 -22.21 26.08
C LEU A 524 -13.70 -21.62 27.49
N GLN A 525 -14.63 -21.94 28.39
CA GLN A 525 -14.61 -21.47 29.78
C GLN A 525 -13.44 -22.05 30.59
N GLY A 526 -13.01 -23.27 30.27
CA GLY A 526 -11.86 -23.93 30.89
C GLY A 526 -10.49 -23.52 30.32
N ALA A 527 -10.45 -22.66 29.29
CA ALA A 527 -9.22 -22.33 28.58
C ALA A 527 -8.30 -21.38 29.38
N PRO A 528 -6.96 -21.43 29.15
CA PRO A 528 -6.01 -20.55 29.81
C PRO A 528 -6.27 -19.07 29.52
N ARG A 529 -6.34 -18.25 30.58
CA ARG A 529 -6.60 -16.80 30.48
C ARG A 529 -5.34 -15.93 30.59
N GLU A 530 -4.18 -16.54 30.86
CA GLU A 530 -2.87 -15.91 31.06
C GLU A 530 -1.80 -16.60 30.23
#